data_AF-A0A2V2XQI2-F1
#
_entry.id   AF-A0A2V2XQI2-F1
#
_cell.length_a   1.000
_cell.length_b   1.000
_cell.length_c   1.000
_cell.angle_alpha   90.00
_cell.angle_beta   90.00
_cell.angle_gamma   90.00
#
_symmetry.space_group_name_H-M   'P 1'
#
loop_
_entity.id
_entity.type
_entity.pdbx_description
1 polymer ?
#
loop_
_entity_poly.entity_id
_entity_poly.type
_entity_poly.pdbx_seq_one_letter_code
_entity_poly.pdbx_strand_id
1 'polypeptide(L)'
;LVIIDERGRKRVIEGGYTGSIGKCHREKLLELLKISDVVVVSPLAIDIEEGVLLNVDGDEAAASIARCIEARGAIFVTDVPGVIIDGNVVREIRESDKEILGKIGAGMNRKVMAALKYVGESGGKAYICDGTSGDVFEKALNGECTVITKG
;
A
#
# COMPACT_ATOMS: atom_id res chain seq x y z
N LEU A 1 -11.49 -16.02 -3.12
CA LEU A 1 -11.72 -15.28 -4.39
C LEU A 1 -13.22 -15.22 -4.66
N VAL A 2 -13.75 -14.10 -5.18
CA VAL A 2 -15.17 -14.01 -5.60
C VAL A 2 -15.21 -14.06 -7.12
N ILE A 3 -15.75 -15.15 -7.67
CA ILE A 3 -15.99 -15.27 -9.11
C ILE A 3 -17.46 -15.04 -9.41
N ILE A 4 -17.76 -14.57 -10.62
CA ILE A 4 -19.12 -14.51 -11.15
C ILE A 4 -19.28 -15.76 -12.01
N ASP A 5 -20.21 -16.65 -11.64
CA ASP A 5 -20.51 -17.84 -12.44
C ASP A 5 -21.19 -17.47 -13.77
N GLU A 6 -21.34 -18.44 -14.68
CA GLU A 6 -22.00 -18.27 -15.98
C GLU A 6 -23.45 -17.76 -15.87
N ARG A 7 -24.02 -17.77 -14.67
CA ARG A 7 -25.38 -17.30 -14.35
C ARG A 7 -25.37 -15.94 -13.64
N GLY A 8 -24.23 -15.24 -13.61
CA GLY A 8 -24.11 -13.91 -13.02
C GLY A 8 -24.04 -13.88 -11.50
N ARG A 9 -23.90 -15.02 -10.81
CA ARG A 9 -23.91 -15.09 -9.35
C ARG A 9 -22.50 -15.02 -8.79
N LYS A 10 -22.31 -14.18 -7.76
CA LYS A 10 -21.07 -14.12 -6.99
C LYS A 10 -20.92 -15.41 -6.16
N ARG A 11 -19.87 -16.20 -6.42
CA ARG A 11 -19.50 -17.39 -5.66
C ARG A 11 -18.16 -17.17 -4.97
N VAL A 12 -18.09 -17.52 -3.69
CA VAL A 12 -16.85 -17.59 -2.93
C VAL A 12 -16.22 -18.96 -3.20
N ILE A 13 -14.96 -18.98 -3.63
CA ILE A 13 -14.20 -20.22 -3.80
C ILE A 13 -13.21 -20.36 -2.63
N GLU A 14 -13.23 -21.51 -1.96
CA GLU A 14 -12.14 -21.99 -1.11
C GLU A 14 -10.94 -22.38 -1.99
N GLY A 15 -9.73 -21.92 -1.64
CA GLY A 15 -8.50 -22.25 -2.39
C GLY A 15 -7.83 -21.09 -3.13
N GLY A 16 -8.24 -19.84 -2.90
CA GLY A 16 -7.36 -18.72 -3.22
C GLY A 16 -6.28 -18.67 -2.16
N TYR A 17 -5.03 -19.03 -2.46
CA TYR A 17 -3.84 -18.77 -1.63
C TYR A 17 -3.63 -17.26 -1.50
N THR A 18 -4.59 -16.55 -0.92
CA THR A 18 -4.66 -15.10 -0.79
C THR A 18 -5.09 -14.77 0.62
N GLY A 19 -4.28 -13.98 1.32
CA GLY A 19 -4.48 -13.67 2.74
C GLY A 19 -4.58 -12.18 3.01
N SER A 20 -4.59 -11.87 4.30
CA SER A 20 -4.40 -10.53 4.85
C SER A 20 -3.30 -10.58 5.91
N ILE A 21 -2.73 -9.42 6.24
CA ILE A 21 -1.62 -9.34 7.18
C ILE A 21 -2.17 -9.10 8.58
N GLY A 22 -2.08 -10.13 9.44
CA GLY A 22 -2.45 -10.03 10.85
C GLY A 22 -1.30 -9.63 11.78
N LYS A 23 -0.05 -9.99 11.42
CA LYS A 23 1.14 -9.74 12.26
C LYS A 23 2.38 -9.47 11.41
N CYS A 24 3.22 -8.55 11.86
CA CYS A 24 4.55 -8.30 11.32
C CYS A 24 5.62 -8.47 12.42
N HIS A 25 6.78 -9.04 12.09
CA HIS A 25 7.90 -9.25 13.01
C HIS A 25 8.89 -8.09 12.95
N ARG A 26 8.63 -7.04 13.71
CA ARG A 26 9.43 -5.80 13.74
C ARG A 26 10.91 -6.06 14.01
N GLU A 27 11.22 -6.85 15.05
CA GLU A 27 12.58 -7.09 15.50
C GLU A 27 13.44 -7.71 14.40
N LYS A 28 12.88 -8.68 13.66
CA LYS A 28 13.55 -9.34 12.53
C LYS A 28 13.86 -8.37 11.39
N LEU A 29 12.92 -7.46 11.07
CA LEU A 29 13.14 -6.44 10.05
C LEU A 29 14.25 -5.47 10.47
N LEU A 30 14.24 -5.04 11.73
CA LEU A 30 15.28 -4.14 12.26
C LEU A 30 16.65 -4.81 12.34
N GLU A 31 16.71 -6.11 12.63
CA GLU A 31 17.97 -6.88 12.60
C GLU A 31 18.55 -6.95 11.18
N LEU A 32 17.72 -7.18 10.16
CA LEU A 32 18.17 -7.14 8.76
C LEU A 32 18.71 -5.77 8.35
N LEU A 33 18.06 -4.69 8.79
CA LEU A 33 18.49 -3.31 8.51
C LEU A 33 19.79 -2.92 9.25
N LYS A 34 20.22 -3.66 10.28
CA LYS A 34 21.53 -3.44 10.93
C LYS A 34 22.69 -3.96 10.09
N ILE A 35 22.44 -4.87 9.16
CA ILE A 35 23.47 -5.56 8.36
C ILE A 35 23.38 -5.25 6.86
N SER A 36 22.35 -4.54 6.42
CA SER A 36 22.15 -4.10 5.04
C SER A 36 21.43 -2.76 4.99
N ASP A 37 21.86 -1.88 4.08
CA ASP A 37 21.20 -0.59 3.84
C ASP A 37 19.82 -0.74 3.19
N VAL A 38 19.60 -1.86 2.48
CA VAL A 38 18.35 -2.14 1.75
C VAL A 38 17.87 -3.56 2.03
N VAL A 39 16.57 -3.70 2.34
CA VAL A 39 15.89 -4.98 2.52
C VAL A 39 14.75 -5.08 1.50
N VAL A 40 14.76 -6.14 0.70
CA VAL A 40 13.73 -6.42 -0.30
C VAL A 40 12.81 -7.51 0.23
N VAL A 41 11.50 -7.24 0.27
CA VAL A 41 10.49 -8.16 0.80
C VAL A 41 9.45 -8.46 -0.28
N SER A 42 9.22 -9.75 -0.53
CA SER A 42 8.10 -10.19 -1.39
C SER A 42 6.79 -10.16 -0.60
N PRO A 43 5.64 -9.76 -1.19
CA PRO A 43 4.35 -9.68 -0.50
C PRO A 43 3.74 -11.08 -0.31
N LEU A 44 4.32 -11.85 0.59
CA LEU A 44 3.84 -13.17 1.01
C LEU A 44 3.60 -13.17 2.52
N ALA A 45 2.53 -13.84 2.94
CA ALA A 45 2.23 -14.12 4.33
C ALA A 45 2.24 -15.63 4.58
N ILE A 46 2.39 -16.03 5.84
CA ILE A 46 2.23 -17.42 6.28
C ILE A 46 0.90 -17.49 7.04
N ASP A 47 0.04 -18.42 6.64
CA ASP A 47 -1.10 -18.82 7.44
C ASP A 47 -0.62 -19.43 8.75
N ILE A 48 -1.02 -18.87 9.88
CA ILE A 48 -0.56 -19.31 11.21
C ILE A 48 -1.20 -20.61 11.68
N GLU A 49 -2.35 -20.98 11.14
CA GLU A 49 -3.06 -22.21 11.49
C GLU A 49 -2.58 -23.37 10.59
N GLU A 50 -2.52 -23.13 9.28
CA GLU A 50 -2.23 -24.15 8.28
C GLU A 50 -0.76 -24.20 7.84
N GLY A 51 0.04 -23.17 8.17
CA GLY A 51 1.46 -23.09 7.81
C GLY A 51 1.73 -22.87 6.32
N VAL A 52 0.70 -22.58 5.52
CA VAL A 52 0.81 -22.39 4.07
C VAL A 52 1.14 -20.96 3.68
N LEU A 53 1.78 -20.78 2.52
CA LEU A 53 2.06 -19.44 1.98
C LEU A 53 0.82 -18.85 1.32
N LEU A 54 0.55 -17.58 1.62
CA LEU A 54 -0.54 -16.80 1.07
C LEU A 54 0.02 -15.59 0.31
N ASN A 55 -0.49 -15.36 -0.89
CA ASN A 55 -0.30 -14.12 -1.62
C ASN A 55 -1.02 -12.99 -0.88
N VAL A 56 -0.40 -11.82 -0.75
CA VAL A 56 -1.06 -10.64 -0.17
C VAL A 56 -0.93 -9.45 -1.11
N ASP A 57 -1.79 -8.47 -0.92
CA ASP A 57 -1.69 -7.23 -1.68
C ASP A 57 -0.37 -6.51 -1.35
N GLY A 58 0.36 -6.08 -2.38
CA GLY A 58 1.67 -5.45 -2.22
C GLY A 58 1.62 -4.08 -1.54
N ASP A 59 0.57 -3.29 -1.80
CA ASP A 59 0.38 -2.00 -1.16
C ASP A 59 0.07 -2.22 0.35
N GLU A 60 -0.78 -3.20 0.68
CA GLU A 60 -1.05 -3.53 2.09
C GLU A 60 0.18 -4.13 2.79
N ALA A 61 1.02 -4.90 2.09
CA ALA A 61 2.29 -5.39 2.62
C ALA A 61 3.27 -4.26 2.92
N ALA A 62 3.46 -3.34 1.99
CA ALA A 62 4.29 -2.16 2.19
C ALA A 62 3.79 -1.29 3.35
N ALA A 63 2.48 -1.02 3.39
CA ALA A 63 1.86 -0.26 4.47
C ALA A 63 2.03 -0.95 5.83
N SER A 64 1.82 -2.26 5.89
CA SER A 64 1.98 -3.05 7.12
C SER A 64 3.42 -3.04 7.64
N ILE A 65 4.40 -3.19 6.74
CA ILE A 65 5.82 -3.09 7.10
C ILE A 65 6.15 -1.69 7.59
N ALA A 66 5.72 -0.65 6.86
CA ALA A 66 5.96 0.74 7.24
C ALA A 66 5.38 1.08 8.61
N ARG A 67 4.16 0.61 8.92
CA ARG A 67 3.55 0.74 10.26
C ARG A 67 4.35 -0.02 11.31
N CYS A 68 4.68 -1.27 11.02
CA CYS A 68 5.40 -2.19 11.92
C CYS A 68 6.76 -1.65 12.37
N ILE A 69 7.49 -0.96 11.49
CA ILE A 69 8.79 -0.34 11.79
C ILE A 69 8.68 1.13 12.19
N GLU A 70 7.47 1.70 12.31
CA GLU A 70 7.23 3.13 12.55
C GLU A 70 7.99 4.03 11.58
N ALA A 71 7.94 3.68 10.29
CA ALA A 71 8.62 4.45 9.25
C ALA A 71 8.13 5.92 9.28
N ARG A 72 9.06 6.86 9.04
CA ARG A 72 8.74 8.30 8.90
C ARG A 72 7.89 8.61 7.66
N GLY A 73 8.01 7.78 6.63
CA GLY A 73 7.23 7.90 5.42
C GLY A 73 7.22 6.61 4.59
N ALA A 74 6.22 6.49 3.73
CA ALA A 74 6.04 5.37 2.81
C ALA A 74 5.80 5.89 1.39
N ILE A 75 6.53 5.36 0.40
CA ILE A 75 6.36 5.72 -1.02
C ILE A 75 5.71 4.53 -1.72
N PHE A 76 4.55 4.78 -2.32
CA PHE A 76 3.83 3.84 -3.16
C PHE A 76 4.01 4.24 -4.62
N VAL A 77 4.56 3.33 -5.41
CA VAL A 77 4.96 3.62 -6.79
C VAL A 77 3.81 3.29 -7.74
N THR A 78 3.65 4.10 -8.79
CA THR A 78 2.65 3.92 -9.84
C THR A 78 3.21 4.37 -11.18
N ASP A 79 2.42 4.21 -12.25
CA ASP A 79 2.73 4.58 -13.65
C ASP A 79 2.08 5.91 -14.09
N VAL A 80 1.59 6.70 -13.14
CA VAL A 80 0.97 8.01 -13.35
C VAL A 80 1.54 9.02 -12.34
N PRO A 81 1.56 10.34 -12.64
CA PRO A 81 2.21 11.35 -11.79
C PRO A 81 1.76 11.40 -10.32
N GLY A 82 0.58 10.88 -10.01
CA GLY A 82 0.02 10.77 -8.66
C GLY A 82 -1.43 10.32 -8.73
N VAL A 83 -2.21 10.65 -7.70
CA VAL A 83 -3.67 10.48 -7.72
C VAL A 83 -4.27 11.53 -8.66
N ILE A 84 -4.99 11.08 -9.70
CA ILE A 84 -5.60 11.96 -10.70
C ILE A 84 -7.11 11.99 -10.51
N ILE A 85 -7.68 13.20 -10.44
CA ILE A 85 -9.12 13.45 -10.38
C ILE A 85 -9.45 14.55 -11.39
N ASP A 86 -10.46 14.31 -12.22
CA ASP A 86 -10.90 15.24 -13.26
C ASP A 86 -9.73 15.77 -14.12
N GLY A 87 -8.79 14.87 -14.45
CA GLY A 87 -7.60 15.17 -15.26
C GLY A 87 -6.46 15.88 -14.53
N ASN A 88 -6.60 16.20 -13.24
CA ASN A 88 -5.60 16.94 -12.47
C ASN A 88 -4.98 16.06 -11.38
N VAL A 89 -3.68 16.25 -11.14
CA VAL A 89 -2.98 15.58 -10.04
C VAL A 89 -3.37 16.25 -8.72
N VAL A 90 -3.97 15.46 -7.81
CA VAL A 90 -4.25 15.88 -6.45
C VAL A 90 -2.95 15.88 -5.67
N ARG A 91 -2.44 17.05 -5.29
CA ARG A 91 -1.13 17.17 -4.62
C ARG A 91 -1.16 16.76 -3.16
N GLU A 92 -2.28 16.99 -2.47
CA GLU A 92 -2.44 16.66 -1.05
C GLU A 92 -3.78 15.96 -0.82
N ILE A 93 -3.76 14.92 0.01
CA ILE A 93 -4.95 14.21 0.51
C ILE A 93 -4.80 14.11 2.03
N ARG A 94 -5.81 14.54 2.78
CA ARG A 94 -5.82 14.35 4.23
C ARG A 94 -6.43 13.00 4.56
N GLU A 95 -6.05 12.42 5.70
CA GLU A 95 -6.64 11.14 6.15
C GLU A 95 -8.17 11.22 6.30
N SER A 96 -8.68 12.42 6.59
CA SER A 96 -10.11 12.72 6.64
C SER A 96 -10.84 12.61 5.29
N ASP A 97 -10.15 12.76 4.16
CA ASP A 97 -10.75 12.99 2.83
C ASP A 97 -11.12 11.67 2.13
N LYS A 98 -11.87 10.82 2.84
CA LYS A 98 -12.18 9.45 2.39
C LYS A 98 -13.09 9.40 1.17
N GLU A 99 -13.80 10.48 0.87
CA GLU A 99 -14.61 10.63 -0.35
C GLU A 99 -13.79 10.49 -1.64
N ILE A 100 -12.48 10.71 -1.56
CA ILE A 100 -11.58 10.58 -2.71
C ILE A 100 -11.57 9.17 -3.29
N LEU A 101 -11.81 8.16 -2.46
CA LEU A 101 -11.83 6.75 -2.85
C LEU A 101 -12.94 6.46 -3.87
N GLY A 102 -14.03 7.24 -3.86
CA GLY A 102 -15.12 7.12 -4.82
C GLY A 102 -14.84 7.75 -6.19
N LYS A 103 -13.75 8.52 -6.32
CA LYS A 103 -13.40 9.27 -7.53
C LYS A 103 -12.26 8.63 -8.34
N ILE A 104 -11.73 7.51 -7.87
CA ILE A 104 -10.52 6.85 -8.42
C ILE A 104 -10.79 5.38 -8.78
N GLY A 105 -10.04 4.87 -9.75
CA GLY A 105 -10.18 3.48 -10.20
C GLY A 105 -9.70 2.44 -9.18
N ALA A 106 -10.14 1.18 -9.32
CA ALA A 106 -9.93 0.13 -8.33
C ALA A 106 -8.46 -0.13 -7.94
N GLY A 107 -7.52 -0.04 -8.90
CA GLY A 107 -6.08 -0.19 -8.61
C GLY A 107 -5.53 0.94 -7.75
N MET A 108 -5.85 2.18 -8.10
CA MET A 108 -5.47 3.36 -7.31
C MET A 108 -6.16 3.37 -5.95
N ASN A 109 -7.42 2.92 -5.89
CA ASN A 109 -8.19 2.83 -4.66
C ASN A 109 -7.49 1.96 -3.60
N ARG A 110 -6.99 0.76 -3.97
CA ARG A 110 -6.22 -0.10 -3.04
C ARG A 110 -4.98 0.60 -2.48
N LYS A 111 -4.20 1.22 -3.36
CA LYS A 111 -2.99 1.96 -3.00
C LYS A 111 -3.27 3.12 -2.04
N VAL A 112 -4.28 3.93 -2.34
CA VAL A 112 -4.70 5.07 -1.50
C VAL A 112 -5.24 4.57 -0.15
N MET A 113 -6.02 3.49 -0.12
CA MET A 113 -6.49 2.89 1.15
C MET A 113 -5.33 2.41 2.03
N ALA A 114 -4.35 1.71 1.46
CA ALA A 114 -3.18 1.23 2.20
C ALA A 114 -2.37 2.41 2.78
N ALA A 115 -2.19 3.46 1.98
CA ALA A 115 -1.53 4.69 2.40
C ALA A 115 -2.29 5.44 3.51
N LEU A 116 -3.61 5.63 3.36
CA LEU A 116 -4.47 6.24 4.39
C LEU A 116 -4.40 5.47 5.71
N LYS A 117 -4.46 4.13 5.65
CA LYS A 117 -4.33 3.26 6.83
C LYS A 117 -2.98 3.44 7.52
N TYR A 118 -1.88 3.47 6.76
CA TYR A 118 -0.56 3.76 7.31
C TYR A 118 -0.49 5.14 7.98
N VAL A 119 -0.98 6.19 7.31
CA VAL A 119 -0.96 7.57 7.84
C VAL A 119 -1.81 7.70 9.10
N GLY A 120 -3.01 7.11 9.13
CA GLY A 120 -3.91 7.14 10.27
C GLY A 120 -3.30 6.48 11.51
N GLU A 121 -2.69 5.31 11.34
CA GLU A 121 -2.13 4.50 12.44
C GLU A 121 -0.74 4.99 12.90
N SER A 122 0.12 5.46 11.99
CA SER A 122 1.51 5.85 12.33
C SER A 122 1.72 7.36 12.54
N GLY A 123 0.89 8.22 11.93
CA GLY A 123 1.14 9.66 11.85
C GLY A 123 2.26 10.07 10.88
N GLY A 124 2.87 9.13 10.16
CA GLY A 124 3.83 9.42 9.09
C GLY A 124 3.18 9.99 7.83
N LYS A 125 4.00 10.23 6.79
CA LYS A 125 3.53 10.70 5.48
C LYS A 125 3.58 9.60 4.43
N ALA A 126 2.54 9.44 3.63
CA ALA A 126 2.58 8.56 2.47
C ALA A 126 2.65 9.37 1.17
N TYR A 127 3.26 8.79 0.14
CA TYR A 127 3.44 9.42 -1.16
C TYR A 127 3.02 8.46 -2.27
N ILE A 128 2.27 8.94 -3.26
CA ILE A 128 1.89 8.17 -4.44
C ILE A 128 2.61 8.77 -5.65
N CYS A 129 3.72 8.16 -6.09
CA CYS A 129 4.63 8.78 -7.06
C CYS A 129 4.81 7.92 -8.31
N ASP A 130 4.98 8.58 -9.45
CA ASP A 130 5.33 7.95 -10.72
C ASP A 130 6.76 7.39 -10.67
N GLY A 131 6.90 6.07 -10.81
CA GLY A 131 8.19 5.38 -10.89
C GLY A 131 8.66 5.07 -12.30
N THR A 132 7.94 5.50 -13.33
CA THR A 132 8.33 5.31 -14.74
C THR A 132 9.21 6.44 -15.28
N SER A 133 9.36 7.53 -14.52
CA SER A 133 10.20 8.67 -14.86
C SER A 133 10.91 9.23 -13.61
N GLY A 134 12.15 9.70 -13.73
CA GLY A 134 12.89 10.37 -12.64
C GLY A 134 13.11 9.53 -11.36
N ASP A 135 13.55 10.20 -10.30
CA ASP A 135 13.78 9.59 -8.98
C ASP A 135 12.55 9.79 -8.07
N VAL A 136 11.99 8.70 -7.54
CA VAL A 136 10.77 8.73 -6.71
C VAL A 136 10.99 9.39 -5.35
N PHE A 137 12.21 9.35 -4.80
CA PHE A 137 12.55 10.00 -3.55
C PHE A 137 12.65 11.52 -3.74
N GLU A 138 13.28 11.99 -4.82
CA GLU A 138 13.33 13.42 -5.15
C GLU A 138 11.92 13.97 -5.40
N LYS A 139 11.09 13.25 -6.17
CA LYS A 139 9.70 13.65 -6.41
C LYS A 139 8.90 13.80 -5.11
N ALA A 140 9.05 12.84 -4.18
CA ALA A 140 8.40 12.90 -2.88
C ALA A 140 8.88 14.09 -2.03
N LEU A 141 10.18 14.40 -2.08
CA LEU A 141 10.77 15.53 -1.35
C LEU A 141 10.38 16.89 -1.93
N ASN A 142 10.27 17.00 -3.25
CA ASN A 142 9.96 18.23 -3.96
C ASN A 142 8.44 18.50 -4.10
N GLY A 143 7.59 17.58 -3.64
CA GLY A 143 6.13 17.71 -3.75
C GLY A 143 5.62 17.52 -5.17
N GLU A 144 6.33 16.73 -5.98
CA GLU A 144 6.01 16.46 -7.40
C GLU A 144 4.99 15.33 -7.59
N CYS A 145 4.62 14.65 -6.51
CA CYS A 145 3.59 13.62 -6.47
C CYS A 145 2.50 13.93 -5.42
N THR A 146 1.50 13.06 -5.30
CA THR A 146 0.48 13.17 -4.26
C THR A 146 1.06 12.80 -2.91
N VAL A 147 0.93 13.67 -1.91
CA VAL A 147 1.21 13.37 -0.50
C VAL A 147 -0.09 13.11 0.27
N ILE A 148 -0.07 12.11 1.14
CA ILE A 148 -1.15 11.79 2.07
C ILE A 148 -0.66 12.08 3.48
N THR A 149 -1.42 12.88 4.23
CA THR A 149 -1.06 13.37 5.57
C THR A 149 -2.20 13.21 6.56
N LYS A 150 -1.88 13.17 7.86
CA LYS A 150 -2.90 12.99 8.91
C LYS A 150 -3.83 14.20 9.08
N GLY A 151 -3.36 15.41 8.75
CA GLY A 151 -4.08 16.68 8.90
C GLY A 151 -3.16 17.78 9.40
#